data_AF-A0A1G3M1D6-F1
#
_entry.id   AF-A0A1G3M1D6-F1
#
_cell.length_a   1.000
_cell.length_b   1.000
_cell.length_c   1.000
_cell.angle_alpha   90.00
_cell.angle_beta   90.00
_cell.angle_gamma   90.00
#
_symmetry.space_group_name_H-M   'P 1'
#
loop_
_entity.id
_entity.type
_entity.pdbx_description
1 polymer ?
#
loop_
_entity_poly.entity_id
_entity_poly.type
_entity_poly.pdbx_seq_one_letter_code
_entity_poly.pdbx_strand_id
1 'polypeptide(L)'
;MNTTILSQVEAVAARTKKEKLLATLQDDTTRFLQLVADPFITFGHTVDDQRVERLIKHLADRCQVHKVGSQKFWNMLFAVLYGLQTRHLSGNKATEIVDKTLSCAPDRDALVWAARVINKDLRLGVGTRTFLKVWPGLVTPFQVQLAHPYDPGKHKLEGSWAMEPKLDGLRMVVVDGKAYTRNGKEITSCAHILKQLEGAGAEAYVLDGEVMGAEFNETSGQVRKSEACETLVYHVFDCVNRSQWTTRKTEEDFGLRRLDLEELLAHAQERAMPNVAMVQHFTLPKNPTVEDIFLARDKFIAAGYEGIMLKNLHAPYCFKRTSDLLKVKDFHDADGRVVGTFEGKGKFKGMLGGLDVDFNGVVTQVGSGFADHQRTMYWQNKLSVIGKMVEVKYQNKTPDGKLRFGVFIRFRPDKDSSQ
;
A
#
# COMPACT_ATOMS: atom_id res chain seq x y z
N MET A 1 23.33 14.16 -9.01
CA MET A 1 23.06 13.18 -7.94
C MET A 1 24.34 12.42 -7.63
N ASN A 2 24.72 12.32 -6.35
CA ASN A 2 25.90 11.56 -5.92
C ASN A 2 25.53 10.09 -5.74
N THR A 3 25.82 9.27 -6.75
CA THR A 3 25.49 7.84 -6.79
C THR A 3 26.41 6.99 -5.90
N THR A 4 27.64 7.45 -5.63
CA THR A 4 28.63 6.73 -4.83
C THR A 4 28.13 6.44 -3.41
N ILE A 5 27.60 7.46 -2.72
CA ILE A 5 27.07 7.29 -1.36
C ILE A 5 25.84 6.37 -1.37
N LEU A 6 24.99 6.45 -2.40
CA LEU A 6 23.82 5.58 -2.50
C LEU A 6 24.20 4.11 -2.71
N SER A 7 25.24 3.83 -3.50
CA SER A 7 25.79 2.48 -3.63
C SER A 7 26.36 1.97 -2.30
N GLN A 8 27.01 2.82 -1.49
CA GLN A 8 27.44 2.45 -0.14
C GLN A 8 26.26 2.14 0.79
N VAL A 9 25.17 2.93 0.71
CA VAL A 9 23.94 2.69 1.47
C VAL A 9 23.32 1.35 1.07
N GLU A 10 23.25 1.03 -0.22
CA GLU A 10 22.73 -0.24 -0.74
C GLU A 10 23.52 -1.43 -0.17
N ALA A 11 24.86 -1.37 -0.18
CA ALA A 11 25.75 -2.45 0.25
C ALA A 11 25.68 -2.78 1.75
N VAL A 12 25.21 -1.85 2.59
CA VAL A 12 25.17 -2.06 4.05
C VAL A 12 23.82 -2.63 4.48
N ALA A 13 23.81 -3.71 5.26
CA ALA A 13 22.56 -4.29 5.78
C ALA A 13 21.95 -3.49 6.95
N ALA A 14 22.78 -2.99 7.88
CA ALA A 14 22.32 -2.38 9.12
C ALA A 14 21.66 -1.01 8.89
N ARG A 15 20.41 -0.86 9.33
CA ARG A 15 19.62 0.38 9.18
C ARG A 15 20.31 1.61 9.78
N THR A 16 20.90 1.51 10.97
CA THR A 16 21.57 2.63 11.63
C THR A 16 22.79 3.12 10.86
N LYS A 17 23.52 2.22 10.19
CA LYS A 17 24.63 2.58 9.30
C LYS A 17 24.13 3.24 8.01
N LYS A 18 23.04 2.73 7.42
CA LYS A 18 22.37 3.37 6.28
C LYS A 18 21.94 4.81 6.62
N GLU A 19 21.37 5.04 7.80
CA GLU A 19 20.99 6.39 8.28
C GLU A 19 22.19 7.34 8.34
N LYS A 20 23.33 6.89 8.89
CA LYS A 20 24.56 7.69 8.95
C LYS A 20 25.12 8.03 7.57
N LEU A 21 25.13 7.07 6.64
CA LEU A 21 25.58 7.29 5.27
C LEU A 21 24.65 8.22 4.50
N LEU A 22 23.33 8.07 4.68
CA LEU A 22 22.37 8.98 4.06
C LEU A 22 22.60 10.42 4.53
N ALA A 23 22.88 10.63 5.83
CA ALA A 23 23.13 11.96 6.38
C ALA A 23 24.34 12.69 5.77
N THR A 24 25.23 12.02 5.05
CA THR A 24 26.37 12.65 4.36
C THR A 24 26.03 13.13 2.94
N LEU A 25 24.83 12.83 2.42
CA LEU A 25 24.38 13.31 1.11
C LEU A 25 24.10 14.82 1.13
N GLN A 26 24.55 15.51 0.08
CA GLN A 26 24.33 16.95 -0.14
C GLN A 26 23.18 17.25 -1.12
N ASP A 27 22.77 18.52 -1.13
CA ASP A 27 21.51 19.11 -1.61
C ASP A 27 20.96 18.62 -2.98
N ASP A 28 21.81 18.42 -3.99
CA ASP A 28 21.31 17.98 -5.31
C ASP A 28 20.76 16.54 -5.28
N THR A 29 21.21 15.71 -4.34
CA THR A 29 20.69 14.34 -4.19
C THR A 29 19.39 14.32 -3.40
N THR A 30 19.25 15.21 -2.40
CA THR A 30 18.04 15.28 -1.57
C THR A 30 16.82 15.70 -2.39
N ARG A 31 16.99 16.51 -3.45
CA ARG A 31 15.92 16.81 -4.43
C ARG A 31 15.35 15.57 -5.12
N PHE A 32 16.20 14.66 -5.59
CA PHE A 32 15.72 13.38 -6.15
C PHE A 32 15.09 12.49 -5.08
N LEU A 33 15.65 12.47 -3.86
CA LEU A 33 15.05 11.73 -2.75
C LEU A 33 13.66 12.26 -2.41
N GLN A 34 13.45 13.58 -2.42
CA GLN A 34 12.14 14.21 -2.24
C GLN A 34 11.17 13.72 -3.33
N LEU A 35 11.56 13.83 -4.60
CA LEU A 35 10.75 13.35 -5.73
C LEU A 35 10.37 11.87 -5.61
N VAL A 36 11.28 11.02 -5.11
CA VAL A 36 11.00 9.59 -4.92
C VAL A 36 10.15 9.34 -3.67
N ALA A 37 10.40 10.04 -2.58
CA ALA A 37 9.76 9.82 -1.29
C ALA A 37 8.34 10.40 -1.21
N ASP A 38 8.03 11.40 -2.03
CA ASP A 38 6.76 12.12 -2.00
C ASP A 38 5.64 11.26 -2.60
N PRO A 39 4.63 10.84 -1.82
CA PRO A 39 3.55 10.00 -2.33
C PRO A 39 2.62 10.71 -3.32
N PHE A 40 2.59 12.05 -3.31
CA PHE A 40 1.75 12.86 -4.20
C PHE A 40 2.35 13.03 -5.60
N ILE A 41 3.65 12.75 -5.75
CA ILE A 41 4.33 12.80 -7.04
C ILE A 41 4.23 11.44 -7.72
N THR A 42 3.62 11.39 -8.91
CA THR A 42 3.62 10.18 -9.74
C THR A 42 4.15 10.50 -11.13
N PHE A 43 5.06 9.67 -11.64
CA PHE A 43 5.59 9.82 -12.99
C PHE A 43 4.77 9.07 -14.05
N GLY A 44 3.93 8.11 -13.62
CA GLY A 44 3.12 7.31 -14.52
C GLY A 44 3.92 6.54 -15.56
N HIS A 45 5.18 6.25 -15.26
CA HIS A 45 6.13 5.61 -16.17
C HIS A 45 6.99 4.63 -15.38
N THR A 46 7.38 3.53 -16.01
CA THR A 46 8.26 2.52 -15.41
C THR A 46 9.35 2.11 -16.39
N VAL A 47 10.53 1.82 -15.86
CA VAL A 47 11.69 1.31 -16.59
C VAL A 47 12.05 -0.04 -15.99
N ASP A 48 11.63 -1.12 -16.64
CA ASP A 48 11.89 -2.48 -16.17
C ASP A 48 13.37 -2.88 -16.33
N ASP A 49 13.76 -3.96 -15.66
CA ASP A 49 15.15 -4.43 -15.61
C ASP A 49 15.66 -4.84 -17.02
N GLN A 50 14.80 -5.39 -17.89
CA GLN A 50 15.19 -5.76 -19.26
C GLN A 50 15.50 -4.52 -20.10
N ARG A 51 14.71 -3.45 -19.95
CA ARG A 51 14.93 -2.16 -20.60
C ARG A 51 16.23 -1.53 -20.13
N VAL A 52 16.52 -1.59 -18.82
CA VAL A 52 17.80 -1.15 -18.26
C VAL A 52 18.97 -1.92 -18.88
N GLU A 53 18.90 -3.26 -18.95
CA GLU A 53 19.94 -4.10 -19.54
C GLU A 53 20.20 -3.77 -21.02
N ARG A 54 19.13 -3.57 -21.82
CA ARG A 54 19.26 -3.15 -23.22
C ARG A 54 20.00 -1.82 -23.35
N LEU A 55 19.67 -0.83 -22.52
CA LEU A 55 20.30 0.49 -22.56
C LEU A 55 21.76 0.44 -22.09
N ILE A 56 22.10 -0.42 -21.12
CA ILE A 56 23.48 -0.66 -20.67
C ILE A 56 24.33 -1.24 -21.81
N LYS A 57 23.78 -2.16 -22.61
CA LYS A 57 24.49 -2.70 -23.77
C LYS A 57 24.85 -1.58 -24.77
N HIS A 58 23.90 -0.72 -25.11
CA HIS A 58 24.14 0.44 -25.97
C HIS A 58 25.09 1.49 -25.36
N LEU A 59 25.23 1.55 -24.04
CA LEU A 59 26.26 2.38 -23.37
C LEU A 59 27.67 1.85 -23.63
N ALA A 60 27.85 0.52 -23.60
CA ALA A 60 29.15 -0.11 -23.82
C ALA A 60 29.65 0.05 -25.26
N ASP A 61 28.74 0.06 -26.23
CA ASP A 61 29.04 0.15 -27.67
C ASP A 61 29.41 1.57 -28.15
N ARG A 62 29.39 2.59 -27.28
CA ARG A 62 29.66 3.98 -27.65
C ARG A 62 31.12 4.39 -27.48
N CYS A 63 31.69 4.99 -28.53
CA CYS A 63 32.89 5.82 -28.41
C CYS A 63 32.63 7.01 -27.47
N GLN A 64 33.67 7.50 -26.79
CA GLN A 64 33.61 8.53 -25.71
C GLN A 64 32.88 9.86 -26.07
N VAL A 65 32.54 10.07 -27.35
CA VAL A 65 32.04 11.34 -27.94
C VAL A 65 30.57 11.68 -27.59
N HIS A 66 29.79 10.75 -27.03
CA HIS A 66 28.36 10.97 -26.72
C HIS A 66 28.03 10.99 -25.23
N LYS A 67 29.05 11.03 -24.35
CA LYS A 67 28.85 11.12 -22.91
C LYS A 67 28.59 12.56 -22.51
N VAL A 68 27.43 12.79 -21.90
CA VAL A 68 27.10 14.08 -21.29
C VAL A 68 27.69 14.12 -19.89
N GLY A 69 28.27 15.26 -19.49
CA GLY A 69 28.78 15.41 -18.11
C GLY A 69 27.69 15.15 -17.06
N SER A 70 28.07 14.55 -15.93
CA SER A 70 27.13 14.07 -14.89
C SER A 70 26.08 15.11 -14.49
N GLN A 71 26.48 16.37 -14.24
CA GLN A 71 25.55 17.43 -13.86
C GLN A 71 24.48 17.67 -14.94
N LYS A 72 24.89 17.75 -16.21
CA LYS A 72 23.98 18.00 -17.32
C LYS A 72 23.02 16.82 -17.54
N PHE A 73 23.46 15.58 -17.34
CA PHE A 73 22.58 14.41 -17.36
C PHE A 73 21.49 14.48 -16.28
N TRP A 74 21.86 14.77 -15.03
CA TRP A 74 20.88 14.86 -13.93
C TRP A 74 19.91 16.04 -14.11
N ASN A 75 20.36 17.16 -14.67
CA ASN A 75 19.49 18.29 -15.02
C ASN A 75 18.48 17.90 -16.12
N MET A 76 18.92 17.17 -17.15
CA MET A 76 18.02 16.61 -18.18
C MET A 76 17.00 15.67 -17.56
N LEU A 77 17.43 14.77 -16.67
CA LEU A 77 16.52 13.86 -15.98
C LEU A 77 15.48 14.63 -15.15
N PHE A 78 15.87 15.67 -14.40
CA PHE A 78 14.92 16.51 -13.66
C PHE A 78 13.84 17.10 -14.57
N ALA A 79 14.22 17.63 -15.74
CA ALA A 79 13.26 18.18 -16.69
C ALA A 79 12.28 17.10 -17.20
N VAL A 80 12.77 15.89 -17.47
CA VAL A 80 11.92 14.75 -17.84
C VAL A 80 10.97 14.36 -16.71
N LEU A 81 11.47 14.24 -15.47
CA LEU A 81 10.65 13.90 -14.31
C LEU A 81 9.55 14.95 -14.08
N TYR A 82 9.86 16.23 -14.25
CA TYR A 82 8.88 17.31 -14.17
C TYR A 82 7.80 17.18 -15.26
N GLY A 83 8.21 16.91 -16.51
CA GLY A 83 7.28 16.67 -17.62
C GLY A 83 6.37 15.46 -17.38
N LEU A 84 6.91 14.37 -16.83
CA LEU A 84 6.16 13.18 -16.45
C LEU A 84 5.17 13.46 -15.31
N GLN A 85 5.63 14.14 -14.26
CA GLN A 85 4.83 14.51 -13.09
C GLN A 85 3.62 15.37 -13.49
N THR A 86 3.86 16.36 -14.34
CA THR A 86 2.84 17.32 -14.79
C THR A 86 2.00 16.79 -15.96
N ARG A 87 2.25 15.55 -16.41
CA ARG A 87 1.57 14.90 -17.54
C ARG A 87 1.72 15.59 -18.90
N HIS A 88 2.55 16.64 -19.02
CA HIS A 88 2.98 17.21 -20.30
C HIS A 88 3.77 16.20 -21.16
N LEU A 89 4.38 15.22 -20.50
CA LEU A 89 5.03 14.08 -21.14
C LEU A 89 4.29 12.79 -20.76
N SER A 90 3.66 12.14 -21.74
CA SER A 90 2.89 10.90 -21.54
C SER A 90 2.96 9.97 -22.76
N GLY A 91 2.46 8.75 -22.62
CA GLY A 91 2.35 7.76 -23.70
C GLY A 91 3.69 7.41 -24.36
N ASN A 92 3.67 7.13 -25.66
CA ASN A 92 4.88 6.74 -26.41
C ASN A 92 5.94 7.85 -26.44
N LYS A 93 5.53 9.11 -26.48
CA LYS A 93 6.45 10.25 -26.42
C LYS A 93 7.23 10.27 -25.10
N ALA A 94 6.58 9.94 -23.98
CA ALA A 94 7.27 9.75 -22.71
C ALA A 94 8.31 8.64 -22.76
N THR A 95 7.94 7.49 -23.33
CA THR A 95 8.84 6.36 -23.52
C THR A 95 10.09 6.76 -24.30
N GLU A 96 9.93 7.43 -25.45
CA GLU A 96 11.03 7.87 -26.31
C GLU A 96 11.96 8.87 -25.62
N ILE A 97 11.40 9.90 -24.97
CA ILE A 97 12.20 10.93 -24.29
C ILE A 97 12.93 10.34 -23.07
N VAL A 98 12.30 9.43 -22.33
CA VAL A 98 12.93 8.71 -21.22
C VAL A 98 14.10 7.87 -21.74
N ASP A 99 13.91 7.09 -22.81
CA ASP A 99 15.00 6.28 -23.38
C ASP A 99 16.15 7.13 -23.91
N LYS A 100 15.83 8.22 -24.62
CA LYS A 100 16.84 9.16 -25.10
C LYS A 100 17.63 9.76 -23.94
N THR A 101 16.96 10.14 -22.85
CA THR A 101 17.60 10.72 -21.68
C THR A 101 18.46 9.71 -20.95
N LEU A 102 17.94 8.50 -20.67
CA LEU A 102 18.70 7.42 -20.03
C LEU A 102 19.89 6.99 -20.88
N SER A 103 19.73 6.98 -22.20
CA SER A 103 20.84 6.74 -23.12
C SER A 103 21.94 7.80 -22.95
N CYS A 104 21.66 9.04 -22.55
CA CYS A 104 22.70 10.04 -22.32
C CYS A 104 23.47 9.87 -20.99
N ALA A 105 23.23 8.82 -20.20
CA ALA A 105 23.92 8.61 -18.93
C ALA A 105 25.46 8.54 -19.10
N PRO A 106 26.23 9.14 -18.16
CA PRO A 106 27.70 9.15 -18.24
C PRO A 106 28.33 7.76 -18.06
N ASP A 107 27.67 6.90 -17.28
CA ASP A 107 28.11 5.55 -16.93
C ASP A 107 26.91 4.65 -16.58
N ARG A 108 27.22 3.37 -16.34
CA ARG A 108 26.24 2.34 -15.96
C ARG A 108 25.50 2.70 -14.68
N ASP A 109 26.21 3.21 -13.67
CA ASP A 109 25.63 3.48 -12.35
C ASP A 109 24.62 4.61 -12.42
N ALA A 110 24.94 5.71 -13.10
CA ALA A 110 24.04 6.82 -13.33
C ALA A 110 22.76 6.39 -14.05
N LEU A 111 22.87 5.50 -15.05
CA LEU A 111 21.70 4.95 -15.74
C LEU A 111 20.81 4.15 -14.78
N VAL A 112 21.40 3.23 -14.01
CA VAL A 112 20.67 2.40 -13.04
C VAL A 112 19.98 3.26 -12.00
N TRP A 113 20.67 4.25 -11.43
CA TRP A 113 20.09 5.16 -10.45
C TRP A 113 18.98 6.03 -11.05
N ALA A 114 19.13 6.52 -12.28
CA ALA A 114 18.08 7.27 -12.97
C ALA A 114 16.82 6.42 -13.19
N ALA A 115 16.97 5.17 -13.63
CA ALA A 115 15.86 4.23 -13.77
C ALA A 115 15.15 3.97 -12.43
N ARG A 116 15.92 3.78 -11.35
CA ARG A 116 15.40 3.64 -9.98
C ARG A 116 14.62 4.87 -9.50
N VAL A 117 15.10 6.07 -9.82
CA VAL A 117 14.40 7.33 -9.54
C VAL A 117 13.07 7.40 -10.29
N ILE A 118 13.05 7.08 -11.60
CA ILE A 118 11.81 7.05 -12.41
C ILE A 118 10.82 6.02 -11.87
N ASN A 119 11.30 4.87 -11.41
CA ASN A 119 10.47 3.84 -10.80
C ASN A 119 9.99 4.20 -9.39
N LYS A 120 10.52 5.29 -8.79
CA LYS A 120 10.35 5.64 -7.38
C LYS A 120 10.72 4.49 -6.43
N ASP A 121 11.69 3.67 -6.82
CA ASP A 121 12.21 2.56 -6.03
C ASP A 121 13.74 2.56 -6.12
N LEU A 122 14.38 3.12 -5.09
CA LEU A 122 15.84 3.20 -4.98
C LEU A 122 16.47 1.86 -4.58
N ARG A 123 15.68 0.85 -4.20
CA ARG A 123 16.16 -0.47 -3.76
C ARG A 123 17.18 -0.42 -2.60
N LEU A 124 17.11 0.61 -1.76
CA LEU A 124 18.05 0.82 -0.64
C LEU A 124 17.74 -0.03 0.61
N GLY A 125 16.65 -0.79 0.63
CA GLY A 125 16.16 -1.49 1.83
C GLY A 125 15.66 -0.54 2.94
N VAL A 126 15.53 0.75 2.63
CA VAL A 126 14.96 1.81 3.46
C VAL A 126 14.05 2.68 2.59
N GLY A 127 13.09 3.37 3.20
CA GLY A 127 12.14 4.22 2.48
C GLY A 127 11.85 5.53 3.22
N THR A 128 10.73 6.17 2.89
CA THR A 128 10.33 7.51 3.36
C THR A 128 10.48 7.70 4.88
N ARG A 129 10.14 6.71 5.71
CA ARG A 129 10.32 6.80 7.18
C ARG A 129 11.77 7.00 7.60
N THR A 130 12.72 6.35 6.93
CA THR A 130 14.15 6.53 7.21
C THR A 130 14.61 7.88 6.68
N PHE A 131 14.16 8.27 5.48
CA PHE A 131 14.51 9.58 4.92
C PHE A 131 14.02 10.72 5.81
N LEU A 132 12.79 10.67 6.34
CA LEU A 132 12.26 11.68 7.26
C LEU A 132 12.95 11.70 8.62
N LYS A 133 13.58 10.60 9.04
CA LYS A 133 14.43 10.58 10.24
C LYS A 133 15.74 11.32 10.01
N VAL A 134 16.33 11.19 8.81
CA VAL A 134 17.58 11.85 8.44
C VAL A 134 17.35 13.32 8.07
N TRP A 135 16.28 13.60 7.33
CA TRP A 135 15.86 14.92 6.88
C TRP A 135 14.40 15.16 7.27
N PRO A 136 14.14 15.66 8.49
CA PRO A 136 12.81 16.12 8.88
C PRO A 136 12.32 17.17 7.88
N GLY A 137 11.10 17.00 7.36
CA GLY A 137 10.53 17.91 6.37
C GLY A 137 10.89 17.62 4.91
N LEU A 138 11.64 16.54 4.60
CA LEU A 138 11.92 16.16 3.20
C LEU A 138 10.64 16.04 2.36
N VAL A 139 9.60 15.43 2.93
CA VAL A 139 8.25 15.33 2.37
C VAL A 139 7.24 15.34 3.51
N THR A 140 6.00 15.72 3.23
CA THR A 140 4.90 15.46 4.17
C THR A 140 4.42 14.03 3.93
N PRO A 141 4.62 13.09 4.88
CA PRO A 141 4.19 11.72 4.66
C PRO A 141 2.67 11.65 4.57
N PHE A 142 2.16 10.88 3.62
CA PHE A 142 0.76 10.51 3.59
C PHE A 142 0.56 9.30 4.51
N GLN A 143 0.13 9.58 5.73
CA GLN A 143 -0.15 8.57 6.74
C GLN A 143 -1.62 8.66 7.15
N VAL A 144 -2.19 7.51 7.45
CA VAL A 144 -3.56 7.33 7.93
C VAL A 144 -3.56 6.37 9.11
N GLN A 145 -4.65 6.36 9.87
CA GLN A 145 -4.86 5.39 10.94
C GLN A 145 -5.08 3.99 10.37
N LEU A 146 -4.39 3.00 10.96
CA LEU A 146 -4.46 1.61 10.52
C LEU A 146 -4.82 0.68 11.68
N ALA A 147 -5.57 -0.38 11.39
CA ALA A 147 -6.08 -1.29 12.40
C ALA A 147 -5.12 -2.44 12.73
N HIS A 148 -4.93 -2.79 14.00
CA HIS A 148 -4.34 -4.08 14.37
C HIS A 148 -5.35 -5.24 14.18
N PRO A 149 -4.92 -6.47 13.84
CA PRO A 149 -5.79 -7.64 14.02
C PRO A 149 -6.19 -7.76 15.48
N TYR A 150 -7.47 -8.00 15.76
CA TYR A 150 -7.90 -8.34 17.10
C TYR A 150 -7.30 -9.69 17.52
N ASP A 151 -6.89 -9.76 18.77
CA ASP A 151 -6.28 -10.93 19.41
C ASP A 151 -6.78 -10.90 20.86
N PRO A 152 -7.70 -11.80 21.25
CA PRO A 152 -8.33 -11.78 22.57
C PRO A 152 -7.33 -12.03 23.71
N GLY A 153 -6.16 -12.63 23.43
CA GLY A 153 -5.10 -12.81 24.42
C GLY A 153 -4.28 -11.54 24.68
N LYS A 154 -4.31 -10.56 23.77
CA LYS A 154 -3.52 -9.32 23.86
C LYS A 154 -4.34 -8.07 24.05
N HIS A 155 -5.57 -8.04 23.53
CA HIS A 155 -6.41 -6.86 23.52
C HIS A 155 -7.54 -7.04 24.51
N LYS A 156 -7.48 -6.28 25.61
CA LYS A 156 -8.59 -6.12 26.55
C LYS A 156 -9.35 -4.86 26.17
N LEU A 157 -10.60 -5.00 25.76
CA LEU A 157 -11.43 -3.86 25.33
C LEU A 157 -12.04 -3.17 26.54
N GLU A 158 -11.20 -2.54 27.37
CA GLU A 158 -11.67 -1.78 28.53
C GLU A 158 -12.27 -0.44 28.07
N GLY A 159 -13.31 0.01 28.77
CA GLY A 159 -14.01 1.26 28.48
C GLY A 159 -15.10 1.12 27.41
N SER A 160 -15.26 2.19 26.64
CA SER A 160 -16.35 2.37 25.68
C SER A 160 -15.83 2.11 24.27
N TRP A 161 -16.34 1.06 23.65
CA TRP A 161 -15.99 0.66 22.29
C TRP A 161 -17.23 0.70 21.41
N ALA A 162 -16.99 0.90 20.12
CA ALA A 162 -17.99 0.72 19.10
C ALA A 162 -17.51 -0.29 18.06
N MET A 163 -18.48 -0.77 17.27
CA MET A 163 -18.24 -1.62 16.13
C MET A 163 -18.87 -1.04 14.88
N GLU A 164 -18.24 -1.33 13.75
CA GLU A 164 -18.71 -1.02 12.41
C GLU A 164 -18.50 -2.24 11.50
N PRO A 165 -19.34 -2.45 10.47
CA PRO A 165 -19.07 -3.48 9.48
C PRO A 165 -17.72 -3.22 8.82
N LYS A 166 -16.91 -4.27 8.71
CA LYS A 166 -15.70 -4.20 7.91
C LYS A 166 -16.07 -4.37 6.44
N LEU A 167 -16.04 -3.24 5.72
CA LEU A 167 -16.19 -3.24 4.28
C LEU A 167 -14.96 -3.88 3.61
N ASP A 168 -15.20 -4.63 2.53
CA ASP A 168 -14.18 -5.20 1.65
C ASP A 168 -14.11 -4.35 0.38
N GLY A 169 -13.35 -3.26 0.41
CA GLY A 169 -13.27 -2.30 -0.69
C GLY A 169 -11.87 -1.78 -0.93
N LEU A 170 -11.79 -0.53 -1.40
CA LEU A 170 -10.53 0.22 -1.43
C LEU A 170 -10.62 1.47 -0.56
N ARG A 171 -9.69 1.58 0.40
CA ARG A 171 -9.52 2.78 1.22
C ARG A 171 -9.38 4.04 0.34
N MET A 172 -10.26 5.00 0.57
CA MET A 172 -10.24 6.32 -0.05
C MET A 172 -10.26 7.41 1.02
N VAL A 173 -9.32 8.33 0.91
CA VAL A 173 -9.15 9.47 1.80
C VAL A 173 -9.34 10.73 0.97
N VAL A 174 -10.29 11.57 1.34
CA VAL A 174 -10.54 12.84 0.64
C VAL A 174 -9.87 13.97 1.42
N VAL A 175 -8.96 14.68 0.76
CA VAL A 175 -8.21 15.82 1.29
C VAL A 175 -8.27 16.94 0.26
N ASP A 176 -8.71 18.15 0.65
CA ASP A 176 -8.77 19.33 -0.23
C ASP A 176 -9.46 19.04 -1.58
N GLY A 177 -10.62 18.38 -1.53
CA GLY A 177 -11.40 18.05 -2.73
C GLY A 177 -10.76 16.98 -3.63
N LYS A 178 -9.70 16.30 -3.18
CA LYS A 178 -9.02 15.24 -3.95
C LYS A 178 -9.07 13.90 -3.22
N ALA A 179 -9.25 12.83 -3.98
CA ALA A 179 -9.28 11.47 -3.45
C ALA A 179 -7.90 10.81 -3.54
N TYR A 180 -7.50 10.14 -2.46
CA TYR A 180 -6.22 9.44 -2.34
C TYR A 180 -6.42 8.03 -1.79
N THR A 181 -5.63 7.09 -2.30
CA THR A 181 -5.47 5.76 -1.67
C THR A 181 -4.79 5.87 -0.31
N ARG A 182 -4.81 4.80 0.49
CA ARG A 182 -4.08 4.71 1.77
C ARG A 182 -2.60 5.11 1.73
N ASN A 183 -1.95 5.05 0.56
CA ASN A 183 -0.53 5.33 0.36
C ASN A 183 -0.29 6.71 -0.29
N GLY A 184 -1.33 7.53 -0.46
CA GLY A 184 -1.24 8.87 -1.03
C GLY A 184 -1.24 8.95 -2.56
N LYS A 185 -1.43 7.82 -3.26
CA LYS A 185 -1.67 7.85 -4.72
C LYS A 185 -3.07 8.41 -4.98
N GLU A 186 -3.17 9.41 -5.84
CA GLU A 186 -4.44 10.01 -6.27
C GLU A 186 -5.35 9.00 -6.98
N ILE A 187 -6.65 9.11 -6.72
CA ILE A 187 -7.73 8.34 -7.33
C ILE A 187 -8.56 9.30 -8.19
N THR A 188 -8.49 9.16 -9.52
CA THR A 188 -9.18 10.07 -10.46
C THR A 188 -10.55 9.57 -10.89
N SER A 189 -10.85 8.28 -10.68
CA SER A 189 -12.10 7.62 -11.10
C SER A 189 -13.33 7.97 -10.26
N CYS A 190 -13.16 8.77 -9.19
CA CYS A 190 -14.21 9.13 -8.24
C CYS A 190 -14.67 10.60 -8.37
N ALA A 191 -14.52 11.22 -9.54
CA ALA A 191 -14.85 12.64 -9.74
C ALA A 191 -16.33 12.97 -9.40
N HIS A 192 -17.26 12.05 -9.67
CA HIS A 192 -18.67 12.20 -9.32
C HIS A 192 -18.93 12.26 -7.81
N ILE A 193 -18.15 11.50 -7.02
CA ILE A 193 -18.20 11.55 -5.54
C ILE A 193 -17.65 12.89 -5.05
N LEU A 194 -16.51 13.34 -5.58
CA LEU A 194 -15.89 14.60 -5.17
C LEU A 194 -16.83 15.79 -5.43
N LYS A 195 -17.50 15.80 -6.58
CA LYS A 195 -18.51 16.81 -6.91
C LYS A 195 -19.70 16.84 -5.93
N GLN A 196 -20.08 15.70 -5.36
CA GLN A 196 -21.14 15.65 -4.34
C GLN A 196 -20.68 16.22 -3.00
N LEU A 197 -19.40 16.05 -2.65
CA LEU A 197 -18.80 16.61 -1.44
C LEU A 197 -18.51 18.12 -1.53
N GLU A 198 -18.36 18.66 -2.75
CA GLU A 198 -18.18 20.09 -2.98
C GLU A 198 -19.38 20.89 -2.42
N GLY A 199 -19.09 21.93 -1.63
CA GLY A 199 -20.13 22.77 -1.02
C GLY A 199 -20.90 22.11 0.15
N ALA A 200 -20.61 20.85 0.50
CA ALA A 200 -21.16 20.19 1.68
C ALA A 200 -20.45 20.57 2.99
N GLY A 201 -19.41 21.42 2.94
CA GLY A 201 -18.56 21.74 4.10
C GLY A 201 -17.42 20.75 4.32
N ALA A 202 -17.26 19.76 3.44
CA ALA A 202 -16.24 18.71 3.55
C ALA A 202 -14.80 19.25 3.58
N GLU A 203 -14.56 20.46 3.06
CA GLU A 203 -13.23 21.11 3.09
C GLU A 203 -12.71 21.42 4.49
N ALA A 204 -13.60 21.51 5.49
CA ALA A 204 -13.22 21.65 6.90
C ALA A 204 -12.58 20.37 7.47
N TYR A 205 -12.69 19.25 6.75
CA TYR A 205 -12.28 17.93 7.20
C TYR A 205 -11.41 17.20 6.17
N VAL A 206 -10.69 16.21 6.65
CA VAL A 206 -10.19 15.10 5.85
C VAL A 206 -11.13 13.92 6.10
N LEU A 207 -11.81 13.48 5.04
CA LEU A 207 -12.74 12.36 5.13
C LEU A 207 -11.99 11.06 4.88
N ASP A 208 -12.25 10.06 5.72
CA ASP A 208 -11.61 8.76 5.65
C ASP A 208 -12.68 7.67 5.53
N GLY A 209 -12.58 6.88 4.47
CA GLY A 209 -13.64 5.96 4.07
C GLY A 209 -13.16 4.83 3.17
N GLU A 210 -14.10 4.00 2.73
CA GLU A 210 -13.87 2.92 1.78
C GLU A 210 -14.72 3.18 0.53
N VAL A 211 -14.12 3.13 -0.67
CA VAL A 211 -14.86 3.19 -1.92
C VAL A 211 -15.17 1.77 -2.41
N MET A 212 -16.41 1.57 -2.83
CA MET A 212 -16.99 0.28 -3.23
C MET A 212 -17.72 0.44 -4.56
N GLY A 213 -17.58 -0.54 -5.47
CA GLY A 213 -18.52 -0.76 -6.56
C GLY A 213 -19.59 -1.78 -6.17
N ALA A 214 -20.43 -2.19 -7.12
CA ALA A 214 -21.44 -3.23 -6.88
C ALA A 214 -20.83 -4.57 -6.44
N GLU A 215 -19.65 -4.91 -6.98
CA GLU A 215 -18.89 -6.12 -6.66
C GLU A 215 -17.43 -5.79 -6.31
N PHE A 216 -16.84 -6.55 -5.39
CA PHE A 216 -15.46 -6.31 -4.93
C PHE A 216 -14.42 -6.44 -6.06
N ASN A 217 -14.54 -7.51 -6.86
CA ASN A 217 -13.60 -7.78 -7.95
C ASN A 217 -13.63 -6.67 -9.02
N GLU A 218 -14.78 -6.01 -9.17
CA GLU A 218 -14.93 -4.86 -10.06
C GLU A 218 -14.38 -3.59 -9.43
N THR A 219 -14.59 -3.38 -8.13
CA THR A 219 -14.16 -2.18 -7.38
C THR A 219 -12.67 -1.89 -7.60
N SER A 220 -11.81 -2.90 -7.46
CA SER A 220 -10.36 -2.67 -7.61
C SER A 220 -9.93 -2.31 -9.03
N GLY A 221 -10.64 -2.82 -10.03
CA GLY A 221 -10.42 -2.46 -11.43
C GLY A 221 -10.96 -1.06 -11.73
N GLN A 222 -12.18 -0.76 -11.29
CA GLN A 222 -12.87 0.52 -11.48
C GLN A 222 -12.09 1.68 -10.86
N VAL A 223 -11.64 1.55 -9.62
CA VAL A 223 -10.85 2.61 -8.94
C VAL A 223 -9.52 2.90 -9.65
N ARG A 224 -8.93 1.92 -10.33
CA ARG A 224 -7.65 2.09 -11.06
C ARG A 224 -7.81 2.71 -12.44
N LYS A 225 -9.03 2.82 -12.98
CA LYS A 225 -9.27 3.48 -14.26
C LYS A 225 -8.95 4.98 -14.15
N SER A 226 -8.54 5.56 -15.27
CA SER A 226 -8.36 7.01 -15.39
C SER A 226 -9.69 7.75 -15.50
N GLU A 227 -10.69 7.11 -16.11
CA GLU A 227 -12.04 7.66 -16.32
C GLU A 227 -12.93 7.46 -15.09
N ALA A 228 -13.91 8.36 -14.94
CA ALA A 228 -14.89 8.30 -13.87
C ALA A 228 -15.74 7.00 -13.95
N CYS A 229 -16.04 6.42 -12.79
CA CYS A 229 -16.89 5.25 -12.67
C CYS A 229 -18.07 5.58 -11.75
N GLU A 230 -19.18 6.05 -12.33
CA GLU A 230 -20.33 6.61 -11.61
C GLU A 230 -21.01 5.64 -10.65
N THR A 231 -20.78 4.34 -10.81
CA THR A 231 -21.29 3.27 -9.93
C THR A 231 -20.57 3.18 -8.59
N LEU A 232 -19.43 3.86 -8.42
CA LEU A 232 -18.69 3.84 -7.16
C LEU A 232 -19.43 4.62 -6.08
N VAL A 233 -19.47 4.06 -4.88
CA VAL A 233 -20.04 4.65 -3.66
C VAL A 233 -18.94 4.76 -2.61
N TYR A 234 -18.86 5.93 -1.97
CA TYR A 234 -17.92 6.22 -0.91
C TYR A 234 -18.57 6.05 0.46
N HIS A 235 -18.09 5.07 1.23
CA HIS A 235 -18.55 4.78 2.57
C HIS A 235 -17.59 5.39 3.60
N VAL A 236 -17.95 6.56 4.14
CA VAL A 236 -17.14 7.33 5.10
C VAL A 236 -17.32 6.77 6.51
N PHE A 237 -16.23 6.58 7.26
CA PHE A 237 -16.28 6.05 8.64
C PHE A 237 -15.49 6.88 9.66
N ASP A 238 -14.76 7.90 9.25
CA ASP A 238 -14.06 8.83 10.15
C ASP A 238 -13.83 10.16 9.42
N CYS A 239 -13.62 11.22 10.18
CA CYS A 239 -13.18 12.50 9.66
C CYS A 239 -12.14 13.11 10.61
N VAL A 240 -11.20 13.86 10.08
CA VAL A 240 -10.19 14.58 10.87
C VAL A 240 -10.26 16.05 10.51
N ASN A 241 -10.39 16.93 11.50
CA ASN A 241 -10.37 18.36 11.24
C ASN A 241 -9.13 18.76 10.40
N ARG A 242 -9.33 19.62 9.40
CA ARG A 242 -8.29 19.98 8.43
C ARG A 242 -7.03 20.56 9.07
N SER A 243 -7.17 21.32 10.17
CA SER A 243 -6.05 21.88 10.93
C SER A 243 -5.25 20.78 11.63
N GLN A 244 -5.91 19.82 12.30
CA GLN A 244 -5.30 18.68 12.97
C GLN A 244 -4.59 17.74 11.99
N TRP A 245 -5.17 17.54 10.81
CA TRP A 245 -4.52 16.80 9.72
C TRP A 245 -3.22 17.48 9.27
N THR A 246 -3.22 18.81 9.13
CA THR A 246 -2.03 19.59 8.73
C THR A 246 -0.92 19.50 9.77
N THR A 247 -1.26 19.71 11.04
CA THR A 247 -0.28 19.69 12.14
C THR A 247 0.14 18.27 12.51
N ARG A 248 -0.57 17.25 12.01
CA ARG A 248 -0.42 15.84 12.38
C ARG A 248 -0.58 15.60 13.89
N LYS A 249 -1.35 16.46 14.56
CA LYS A 249 -1.67 16.40 15.98
C LYS A 249 -3.17 16.41 16.15
N THR A 250 -3.68 15.38 16.81
CA THR A 250 -5.11 15.13 16.99
C THR A 250 -5.34 14.85 18.46
N GLU A 251 -6.32 15.51 19.05
CA GLU A 251 -6.70 15.33 20.45
C GLU A 251 -8.17 14.92 20.58
N GLU A 252 -8.93 15.03 19.50
CA GLU A 252 -10.35 14.78 19.47
C GLU A 252 -10.67 13.29 19.47
N ASP A 253 -11.49 12.86 20.41
CA ASP A 253 -12.01 11.51 20.57
C ASP A 253 -12.76 11.04 19.31
N PHE A 254 -12.68 9.74 18.99
CA PHE A 254 -13.39 9.17 17.85
C PHE A 254 -14.91 9.37 17.96
N GLY A 255 -15.48 9.31 19.17
CA GLY A 255 -16.90 9.58 19.38
C GLY A 255 -17.32 10.98 18.93
N LEU A 256 -16.48 12.00 19.15
CA LEU A 256 -16.75 13.37 18.70
C LEU A 256 -16.60 13.50 17.18
N ARG A 257 -15.52 12.94 16.60
CA ARG A 257 -15.34 12.90 15.15
C ARG A 257 -16.49 12.19 14.43
N ARG A 258 -17.09 11.18 15.07
CA ARG A 258 -18.27 10.47 14.56
C ARG A 258 -19.50 11.37 14.49
N LEU A 259 -19.71 12.23 15.49
CA LEU A 259 -20.79 13.22 15.54
C LEU A 259 -20.57 14.32 14.49
N ASP A 260 -19.34 14.82 14.36
CA ASP A 260 -18.97 15.78 13.31
C ASP A 260 -19.27 15.23 11.91
N LEU A 261 -18.95 13.95 11.68
CA LEU A 261 -19.26 13.27 10.42
C LEU A 261 -20.78 13.12 10.20
N GLU A 262 -21.54 12.83 11.26
CA GLU A 262 -23.01 12.75 11.20
C GLU A 262 -23.63 14.08 10.83
N GLU A 263 -23.20 15.17 11.47
CA GLU A 263 -23.67 16.52 11.17
C GLU A 263 -23.34 16.92 9.73
N LEU A 264 -22.09 16.68 9.29
CA LEU A 264 -21.65 16.95 7.93
C LEU A 264 -22.53 16.23 6.88
N LEU A 265 -22.84 14.94 7.11
CA LEU A 265 -23.59 14.14 6.16
C LEU A 265 -25.11 14.34 6.25
N ALA A 266 -25.65 14.74 7.40
CA ALA A 266 -27.06 15.10 7.56
C ALA A 266 -27.42 16.30 6.66
N HIS A 267 -26.60 17.36 6.68
CA HIS A 267 -26.75 18.52 5.78
C HIS A 267 -26.60 18.19 4.29
N ALA A 268 -26.05 17.03 4.00
CA ALA A 268 -25.71 16.63 2.66
C ALA A 268 -26.71 15.58 2.11
N GLN A 269 -27.47 14.90 2.97
CA GLN A 269 -28.69 14.19 2.57
C GLN A 269 -29.73 15.15 1.97
N GLU A 270 -29.83 16.38 2.49
CA GLU A 270 -30.65 17.45 1.87
C GLU A 270 -30.17 17.83 0.46
N ARG A 271 -28.88 17.59 0.14
CA ARG A 271 -28.23 17.94 -1.14
C ARG A 271 -28.20 16.81 -2.17
N ALA A 272 -28.84 15.68 -1.90
CA ALA A 272 -28.85 14.50 -2.78
C ALA A 272 -27.44 14.01 -3.16
N MET A 273 -26.71 13.45 -2.19
CA MET A 273 -25.43 12.77 -2.40
C MET A 273 -25.57 11.22 -2.46
N PRO A 274 -26.10 10.62 -3.53
CA PRO A 274 -26.36 9.18 -3.59
C PRO A 274 -25.10 8.31 -3.57
N ASN A 275 -23.93 8.87 -3.87
CA ASN A 275 -22.65 8.14 -3.91
C ASN A 275 -21.80 8.36 -2.65
N VAL A 276 -22.36 9.00 -1.62
CA VAL A 276 -21.69 9.20 -0.33
C VAL A 276 -22.59 8.65 0.76
N ALA A 277 -22.10 7.65 1.47
CA ALA A 277 -22.81 7.01 2.57
C ALA A 277 -21.92 6.98 3.81
N MET A 278 -22.56 7.03 4.98
CA MET A 278 -21.88 6.83 6.24
C MET A 278 -21.87 5.34 6.60
N VAL A 279 -20.76 4.84 7.11
CA VAL A 279 -20.71 3.47 7.63
C VAL A 279 -21.57 3.37 8.88
N GLN A 280 -22.40 2.32 8.94
CA GLN A 280 -23.24 2.04 10.10
C GLN A 280 -22.39 1.83 11.34
N HIS A 281 -22.85 2.37 12.47
CA HIS A 281 -22.09 2.41 13.71
C HIS A 281 -22.95 1.89 14.86
N PHE A 282 -22.36 1.03 15.70
CA PHE A 282 -23.05 0.40 16.81
C PHE A 282 -22.17 0.45 18.05
N THR A 283 -22.67 1.05 19.12
CA THR A 283 -21.98 1.05 20.41
C THR A 283 -22.04 -0.35 21.03
N LEU A 284 -20.91 -0.84 21.52
CA LEU A 284 -20.85 -2.08 22.28
C LEU A 284 -21.17 -1.82 23.76
N PRO A 285 -21.61 -2.85 24.51
CA PRO A 285 -21.65 -2.77 25.96
C PRO A 285 -20.29 -2.32 26.52
N LYS A 286 -20.31 -1.63 27.67
CA LYS A 286 -19.08 -1.24 28.35
C LYS A 286 -18.29 -2.49 28.72
N ASN A 287 -16.99 -2.51 28.41
CA ASN A 287 -16.11 -3.68 28.58
C ASN A 287 -16.66 -4.96 27.89
N PRO A 288 -16.84 -4.97 26.56
CA PRO A 288 -17.45 -6.10 25.86
C PRO A 288 -16.62 -7.38 26.02
N THR A 289 -17.31 -8.51 26.12
CA THR A 289 -16.67 -9.83 26.21
C THR A 289 -16.20 -10.33 24.85
N VAL A 290 -15.37 -11.39 24.83
CA VAL A 290 -14.94 -12.02 23.58
C VAL A 290 -16.14 -12.60 22.82
N GLU A 291 -17.10 -13.15 23.56
CA GLU A 291 -18.35 -13.70 23.02
C GLU A 291 -19.19 -12.60 22.35
N ASP A 292 -19.32 -11.42 22.97
CA ASP A 292 -20.04 -10.27 22.37
C ASP A 292 -19.45 -9.89 21.01
N ILE A 293 -18.11 -9.83 20.94
CA ILE A 293 -17.37 -9.44 19.73
C ILE A 293 -17.56 -10.48 18.62
N PHE A 294 -17.45 -11.77 18.94
CA PHE A 294 -17.60 -12.82 17.92
C PHE A 294 -19.05 -13.00 17.48
N LEU A 295 -20.02 -12.89 18.37
CA LEU A 295 -21.43 -12.91 18.00
C LEU A 295 -21.77 -11.75 17.05
N ALA A 296 -21.24 -10.56 17.34
CA ALA A 296 -21.40 -9.41 16.45
C ALA A 296 -20.73 -9.64 15.09
N ARG A 297 -19.46 -10.10 15.08
CA ARG A 297 -18.72 -10.43 13.87
C ARG A 297 -19.52 -11.40 12.99
N ASP A 298 -20.04 -12.48 13.56
CA ASP A 298 -20.72 -13.54 12.82
C ASP A 298 -21.99 -13.03 12.14
N LYS A 299 -22.72 -12.11 12.78
CA LYS A 299 -23.88 -11.44 12.16
C LYS A 299 -23.48 -10.64 10.91
N PHE A 300 -22.37 -9.91 10.97
CA PHE A 300 -21.91 -9.12 9.82
C PHE A 300 -21.32 -10.00 8.71
N ILE A 301 -20.62 -11.08 9.06
CA ILE A 301 -20.15 -12.06 8.06
C ILE A 301 -21.35 -12.71 7.36
N ALA A 302 -22.39 -13.11 8.10
CA ALA A 302 -23.61 -13.67 7.53
C ALA A 302 -24.36 -12.67 6.62
N ALA A 303 -24.20 -11.36 6.88
CA ALA A 303 -24.72 -10.29 6.03
C ALA A 303 -23.80 -9.93 4.84
N GLY A 304 -22.71 -10.68 4.61
CA GLY A 304 -21.81 -10.52 3.47
C GLY A 304 -20.64 -9.55 3.67
N TYR A 305 -20.45 -9.01 4.88
CA TYR A 305 -19.30 -8.16 5.19
C TYR A 305 -18.05 -9.00 5.49
N GLU A 306 -16.87 -8.38 5.41
CA GLU A 306 -15.58 -9.07 5.68
C GLU A 306 -15.37 -9.42 7.17
N GLY A 307 -16.20 -8.84 8.04
CA GLY A 307 -16.09 -8.92 9.49
C GLY A 307 -16.51 -7.61 10.14
N ILE A 308 -15.85 -7.24 11.24
CA ILE A 308 -16.11 -5.98 11.96
C ILE A 308 -14.82 -5.21 12.25
N MET A 309 -14.98 -3.90 12.38
CA MET A 309 -13.97 -2.98 12.89
C MET A 309 -14.39 -2.56 14.31
N LEU A 310 -13.49 -2.70 15.28
CA LEU A 310 -13.70 -2.23 16.65
C LEU A 310 -12.96 -0.91 16.83
N LYS A 311 -13.61 0.06 17.44
CA LYS A 311 -13.08 1.41 17.63
C LYS A 311 -13.23 1.86 19.08
N ASN A 312 -12.14 2.28 19.70
CA ASN A 312 -12.18 2.91 21.01
C ASN A 312 -12.79 4.32 20.85
N LEU A 313 -13.90 4.59 21.54
CA LEU A 313 -14.62 5.85 21.39
C LEU A 313 -13.81 7.06 21.89
N HIS A 314 -12.87 6.84 22.80
CA HIS A 314 -12.06 7.89 23.43
C HIS A 314 -10.65 8.01 22.83
N ALA A 315 -10.44 7.44 21.64
CA ALA A 315 -9.12 7.47 21.01
C ALA A 315 -9.01 8.59 19.96
N PRO A 316 -7.93 9.40 20.02
CA PRO A 316 -7.63 10.34 18.96
C PRO A 316 -7.19 9.62 17.67
N TYR A 317 -7.35 10.29 16.52
CA TYR A 317 -6.93 9.76 15.23
C TYR A 317 -5.40 9.70 15.13
N CYS A 318 -4.79 8.52 15.13
CA CYS A 318 -3.33 8.44 15.03
C CYS A 318 -2.85 8.15 13.59
N PHE A 319 -1.78 8.80 13.14
CA PHE A 319 -1.17 8.61 11.81
C PHE A 319 -0.30 7.34 11.69
N LYS A 320 -0.76 6.23 12.28
CA LYS A 320 -0.04 4.95 12.34
C LYS A 320 -1.01 3.81 12.59
N ARG A 321 -0.46 2.60 12.71
CA ARG A 321 -1.23 1.45 13.23
C ARG A 321 -1.42 1.62 14.74
N THR A 322 -2.63 1.40 15.24
CA THR A 322 -2.98 1.49 16.67
C THR A 322 -3.83 0.34 17.15
N SER A 323 -3.77 0.06 18.45
CA SER A 323 -4.65 -0.86 19.17
C SER A 323 -6.03 -0.27 19.44
N ASP A 324 -6.24 1.03 19.26
CA ASP A 324 -7.56 1.70 19.39
C ASP A 324 -8.50 1.46 18.19
N LEU A 325 -7.95 0.89 17.12
CA LEU A 325 -8.67 0.49 15.93
C LEU A 325 -8.29 -0.97 15.66
N LEU A 326 -9.23 -1.88 15.83
CA LEU A 326 -9.00 -3.31 15.65
C LEU A 326 -9.88 -3.85 14.54
N LYS A 327 -9.41 -4.88 13.85
CA LYS A 327 -10.19 -5.60 12.85
C LYS A 327 -10.38 -7.05 13.30
N VAL A 328 -11.63 -7.49 13.30
CA VAL A 328 -12.00 -8.87 13.58
C VAL A 328 -12.50 -9.46 12.27
N LYS A 329 -11.83 -10.50 11.81
CA LYS A 329 -12.15 -11.20 10.57
C LYS A 329 -12.10 -12.69 10.83
N ASP A 330 -12.86 -13.43 10.05
CA ASP A 330 -12.63 -14.86 9.98
C ASP A 330 -11.43 -15.18 9.10
N PHE A 331 -10.77 -16.24 9.52
CA PHE A 331 -9.81 -16.93 8.71
C PHE A 331 -10.18 -18.40 8.77
N HIS A 332 -10.19 -19.03 7.62
CA HIS A 332 -10.34 -20.46 7.49
C HIS A 332 -8.97 -21.09 7.32
N ASP A 333 -8.85 -22.33 7.79
CA ASP A 333 -7.68 -23.15 7.52
C ASP A 333 -8.02 -24.11 6.38
N ALA A 334 -7.08 -24.27 5.46
CA ALA A 334 -7.13 -25.21 4.36
C ALA A 334 -5.83 -26.00 4.34
N ASP A 335 -5.94 -27.31 4.27
CA ASP A 335 -4.79 -28.15 3.95
C ASP A 335 -4.73 -28.36 2.44
N GLY A 336 -3.59 -28.08 1.83
CA GLY A 336 -3.37 -28.22 0.40
C GLY A 336 -2.03 -28.84 0.08
N ARG A 337 -1.89 -29.41 -1.12
CA ARG A 337 -0.65 -30.05 -1.56
C ARG A 337 0.22 -29.06 -2.32
N VAL A 338 1.51 -29.00 -2.00
CA VAL A 338 2.46 -28.20 -2.74
C VAL A 338 2.69 -28.83 -4.11
N VAL A 339 2.30 -28.16 -5.17
CA VAL A 339 2.50 -28.60 -6.56
C VAL A 339 3.64 -27.84 -7.26
N GLY A 340 4.10 -26.75 -6.66
CA GLY A 340 5.16 -25.94 -7.23
C GLY A 340 5.73 -24.93 -6.25
N THR A 341 6.74 -24.20 -6.74
CA THR A 341 7.36 -23.08 -6.04
C THR A 341 7.67 -22.00 -7.06
N PHE A 342 7.63 -20.74 -6.63
CA PHE A 342 7.98 -19.62 -7.49
C PHE A 342 9.06 -18.75 -6.83
N GLU A 343 9.91 -18.14 -7.66
CA GLU A 343 11.01 -17.30 -7.20
C GLU A 343 10.50 -15.97 -6.64
N GLY A 344 11.17 -15.46 -5.61
CA GLY A 344 10.90 -14.15 -5.05
C GLY A 344 11.34 -13.02 -5.97
N LYS A 345 10.66 -11.87 -5.83
CA LYS A 345 11.05 -10.61 -6.49
C LYS A 345 11.78 -9.70 -5.50
N GLY A 346 12.54 -8.74 -6.02
CA GLY A 346 13.24 -7.74 -5.19
C GLY A 346 14.25 -8.38 -4.23
N LYS A 347 14.12 -8.13 -2.93
CA LYS A 347 15.03 -8.67 -1.90
C LYS A 347 15.05 -10.21 -1.82
N PHE A 348 14.08 -10.87 -2.43
CA PHE A 348 13.95 -12.33 -2.45
C PHE A 348 14.33 -12.95 -3.80
N LYS A 349 14.96 -12.18 -4.72
CA LYS A 349 15.53 -12.77 -5.94
C LYS A 349 16.59 -13.81 -5.57
N GLY A 350 16.56 -14.97 -6.20
CA GLY A 350 17.37 -16.14 -5.83
C GLY A 350 16.91 -16.84 -4.55
N MET A 351 15.71 -16.54 -4.03
CA MET A 351 15.10 -17.16 -2.86
C MET A 351 13.63 -17.52 -3.15
N LEU A 352 13.00 -18.26 -2.23
CA LEU A 352 11.60 -18.67 -2.37
C LEU A 352 10.70 -17.42 -2.31
N GLY A 353 9.92 -17.21 -3.36
CA GLY A 353 8.81 -16.25 -3.37
C GLY A 353 7.61 -16.80 -2.62
N GLY A 354 7.30 -18.07 -2.85
CA GLY A 354 6.25 -18.83 -2.17
C GLY A 354 6.03 -20.21 -2.75
N LEU A 355 4.95 -20.86 -2.33
CA LEU A 355 4.51 -22.18 -2.78
C LEU A 355 3.30 -22.03 -3.70
N ASP A 356 3.23 -22.84 -4.74
CA ASP A 356 2.00 -23.11 -5.48
C ASP A 356 1.30 -24.28 -4.77
N VAL A 357 0.16 -23.99 -4.13
CA VAL A 357 -0.58 -24.95 -3.31
C VAL A 357 -1.87 -25.31 -4.04
N ASP A 358 -2.02 -26.59 -4.39
CA ASP A 358 -3.27 -27.15 -4.87
C ASP A 358 -4.22 -27.40 -3.69
N PHE A 359 -5.36 -26.72 -3.74
CA PHE A 359 -6.46 -26.93 -2.83
C PHE A 359 -7.69 -27.34 -3.66
N ASN A 360 -8.11 -28.61 -3.54
CA ASN A 360 -9.26 -29.18 -4.24
C ASN A 360 -9.24 -28.98 -5.77
N GLY A 361 -8.06 -29.09 -6.41
CA GLY A 361 -7.87 -28.93 -7.85
C GLY A 361 -7.62 -27.49 -8.30
N VAL A 362 -7.57 -26.54 -7.36
CA VAL A 362 -7.31 -25.12 -7.64
C VAL A 362 -5.97 -24.71 -7.07
N VAL A 363 -5.04 -24.34 -7.96
CA VAL A 363 -3.69 -23.89 -7.57
C VAL A 363 -3.72 -22.43 -7.13
N THR A 364 -3.27 -22.20 -5.90
CA THR A 364 -3.15 -20.87 -5.28
C THR A 364 -1.70 -20.57 -4.92
N GLN A 365 -1.24 -19.35 -5.23
CA GLN A 365 0.08 -18.86 -4.81
C GLN A 365 0.07 -18.38 -3.36
N VAL A 366 0.84 -19.04 -2.51
CA VAL A 366 0.99 -18.71 -1.09
C VAL A 366 2.40 -18.16 -0.85
N GLY A 367 2.51 -16.82 -0.85
CA GLY A 367 3.79 -16.10 -0.72
C GLY A 367 4.09 -15.53 0.68
N SER A 368 3.12 -15.58 1.60
CA SER A 368 3.24 -15.04 2.97
C SER A 368 3.38 -16.16 4.00
N GLY A 369 3.95 -15.86 5.17
CA GLY A 369 4.11 -16.83 6.27
C GLY A 369 5.51 -17.44 6.42
N PHE A 370 6.43 -17.15 5.50
CA PHE A 370 7.81 -17.63 5.55
C PHE A 370 8.76 -16.61 6.16
N ALA A 371 9.58 -17.06 7.11
CA ALA A 371 10.76 -16.33 7.56
C ALA A 371 11.85 -16.29 6.48
N ASP A 372 12.71 -15.27 6.50
CA ASP A 372 13.74 -15.09 5.46
C ASP A 372 14.69 -16.31 5.36
N HIS A 373 15.01 -16.99 6.48
CA HIS A 373 15.83 -18.22 6.46
C HIS A 373 15.11 -19.41 5.80
N GLN A 374 13.79 -19.54 5.98
CA GLN A 374 12.99 -20.57 5.32
C GLN A 374 12.98 -20.36 3.81
N ARG A 375 12.95 -19.09 3.35
CA ARG A 375 12.96 -18.78 1.92
C ARG A 375 14.24 -19.24 1.23
N THR A 376 15.39 -19.05 1.86
CA THR A 376 16.67 -19.54 1.33
C THR A 376 16.69 -21.06 1.33
N MET A 377 16.36 -21.68 2.48
CA MET A 377 16.41 -23.13 2.66
C MET A 377 15.50 -23.87 1.68
N TYR A 378 14.24 -23.45 1.55
CA TYR A 378 13.28 -24.11 0.66
C TYR A 378 13.53 -23.83 -0.81
N TRP A 379 14.13 -22.70 -1.17
CA TRP A 379 14.52 -22.45 -2.57
C TRP A 379 15.66 -23.36 -3.02
N GLN A 380 16.69 -23.49 -2.18
CA GLN A 380 17.81 -24.39 -2.41
C GLN A 380 17.35 -25.86 -2.47
N ASN A 381 16.33 -26.21 -1.67
CA ASN A 381 15.79 -27.56 -1.59
C ASN A 381 14.36 -27.66 -2.15
N LYS A 382 14.06 -26.95 -3.25
CA LYS A 382 12.68 -26.81 -3.79
C LYS A 382 11.98 -28.13 -4.10
N LEU A 383 12.74 -29.15 -4.51
CA LEU A 383 12.20 -30.48 -4.75
C LEU A 383 11.72 -31.16 -3.46
N SER A 384 12.28 -30.80 -2.30
CA SER A 384 11.94 -31.40 -1.01
C SER A 384 10.63 -30.87 -0.41
N VAL A 385 10.06 -29.79 -0.97
CA VAL A 385 8.78 -29.21 -0.52
C VAL A 385 7.63 -29.56 -1.46
N ILE A 386 7.92 -29.87 -2.73
CA ILE A 386 6.91 -30.33 -3.69
C ILE A 386 6.37 -31.68 -3.24
N GLY A 387 5.06 -31.86 -3.36
CA GLY A 387 4.33 -33.05 -2.92
C GLY A 387 3.89 -33.02 -1.47
N LYS A 388 4.47 -32.15 -0.62
CA LYS A 388 4.09 -32.08 0.80
C LYS A 388 2.75 -31.37 1.01
N MET A 389 2.02 -31.78 2.04
CA MET A 389 0.85 -31.10 2.56
C MET A 389 1.25 -29.93 3.43
N VAL A 390 0.52 -28.83 3.28
CA VAL A 390 0.70 -27.60 4.05
C VAL A 390 -0.63 -27.10 4.56
N GLU A 391 -0.61 -26.53 5.75
CA GLU A 391 -1.73 -25.78 6.31
C GLU A 391 -1.61 -24.31 5.90
N VAL A 392 -2.65 -23.81 5.25
CA VAL A 392 -2.77 -22.45 4.74
C VAL A 392 -3.95 -21.80 5.43
N LYS A 393 -3.69 -20.67 6.09
CA LYS A 393 -4.72 -19.80 6.62
C LYS A 393 -5.15 -18.80 5.56
N TYR A 394 -6.44 -18.67 5.31
CA TYR A 394 -6.99 -17.81 4.25
C TYR A 394 -8.25 -17.09 4.74
N GLN A 395 -8.64 -15.99 4.09
CA GLN A 395 -9.84 -15.23 4.49
C GLN A 395 -11.10 -15.83 3.87
N ASN A 396 -11.14 -15.92 2.54
CA ASN A 396 -12.25 -16.43 1.76
C ASN A 396 -11.73 -17.05 0.46
N LYS A 397 -12.61 -17.73 -0.28
CA LYS A 397 -12.31 -18.22 -1.63
C LYS A 397 -12.74 -17.18 -2.65
N THR A 398 -11.95 -17.00 -3.70
CA THR A 398 -12.40 -16.24 -4.88
C THR A 398 -13.46 -17.05 -5.65
N PRO A 399 -14.22 -16.44 -6.58
CA PRO A 399 -15.19 -17.17 -7.39
C PRO A 399 -14.60 -18.35 -8.18
N ASP A 400 -13.32 -18.26 -8.57
CA ASP A 400 -12.55 -19.33 -9.22
C ASP A 400 -11.93 -20.34 -8.22
N GLY A 401 -12.28 -20.26 -6.93
CA GLY A 401 -11.91 -21.24 -5.90
C GLY A 401 -10.55 -21.03 -5.24
N LYS A 402 -9.78 -20.01 -5.61
CA LYS A 402 -8.46 -19.75 -5.02
C LYS A 402 -8.56 -19.22 -3.60
N LEU A 403 -7.58 -19.59 -2.76
CA LEU A 403 -7.51 -19.11 -1.38
C LEU A 403 -7.06 -17.65 -1.33
N ARG A 404 -7.97 -16.73 -0.99
CA ARG A 404 -7.66 -15.30 -0.94
C ARG A 404 -6.86 -14.98 0.32
N PHE A 405 -5.76 -14.25 0.13
CA PHE A 405 -4.80 -13.89 1.17
C PHE A 405 -4.24 -15.09 1.94
N GLY A 406 -3.97 -16.20 1.22
CA GLY A 406 -3.33 -17.38 1.80
C GLY A 406 -2.01 -17.05 2.50
N VAL A 407 -1.87 -17.52 3.73
CA VAL A 407 -0.67 -17.44 4.56
C VAL A 407 -0.27 -18.85 4.93
N PHE A 408 0.96 -19.23 4.61
CA PHE A 408 1.54 -20.49 5.05
C PHE A 408 1.64 -20.50 6.58
N ILE A 409 1.11 -21.54 7.21
CA ILE A 409 1.20 -21.74 8.66
C ILE A 409 2.30 -22.74 8.96
N ARG A 410 2.19 -23.96 8.42
CA ARG A 410 3.15 -25.04 8.64
C ARG A 410 3.00 -26.15 7.60
N PHE A 411 4.02 -26.99 7.49
CA PHE A 411 3.89 -28.30 6.84
C PHE A 411 3.05 -29.24 7.71
N ARG A 412 2.31 -30.13 7.06
CA ARG A 412 1.40 -31.12 7.66
C ARG A 412 1.87 -32.54 7.34
N PRO A 413 3.00 -33.00 7.92
CA PRO A 413 3.50 -34.35 7.69
C PRO A 413 2.51 -35.43 8.15
N ASP A 414 1.60 -35.09 9.07
CA ASP A 414 0.47 -35.93 9.49
C ASP A 414 -0.55 -36.20 8.37
N LYS A 415 -0.52 -35.40 7.30
CA LYS A 415 -1.41 -35.52 6.14
C LYS A 415 -0.67 -35.82 4.84
N ASP A 416 0.65 -35.96 4.90
CA ASP A 416 1.44 -36.49 3.79
C ASP A 416 1.03 -37.94 3.58
N SER A 417 0.09 -38.16 2.67
CA SER A 417 -0.29 -39.49 2.23
C SER A 417 0.96 -40.13 1.63
N SER A 418 1.45 -41.18 2.28
CA SER A 418 2.33 -42.16 1.65
C SER A 418 1.60 -42.72 0.43
N GLN A 419 1.95 -42.21 -0.75
CA GLN A 419 1.78 -42.89 -2.03
C GLN A 419 3.16 -43.11 -2.62
#